data_AF-A0A3A8SM78-F1
#
_entry.id   AF-A0A3A8SM78-F1
#
_cell.length_a   1.000
_cell.length_b   1.000
_cell.length_c   1.000
_cell.angle_alpha   90.00
_cell.angle_beta   90.00
_cell.angle_gamma   90.00
#
_symmetry.space_group_name_H-M   'P 1'
#
loop_
_entity.id
_entity.type
_entity.pdbx_description
1 polymer ?
#
loop_
_entity_poly.entity_id
_entity_poly.type
_entity_poly.pdbx_seq_one_letter_code
_entity_poly.pdbx_strand_id
1 'polypeptide(L)'
;MKEELCLQYAPAFLKEYGYKWWIENKAHIQNWSTFKKLIIERFGEKNEYLLEQQLNHRKQQPNEPIIQYYYDMLELCGKCDPDMSDRQRIRKLMNGLRLSLYQEAIKDTYATPSEFLSKVQRLENIEKLMELRKASMEIPGSWATINNR
;
A
#
# COMPACT_ATOMS: atom_id res chain seq x y z
N MET A 1 0.14 1.49 26.32
CA MET A 1 -0.78 2.30 27.15
C MET A 1 -1.99 1.45 27.49
N LYS A 2 -2.43 1.41 28.76
CA LYS A 2 -3.66 0.68 29.14
C LYS A 2 -4.85 1.35 28.46
N GLU A 3 -5.64 0.59 27.72
CA GLU A 3 -6.76 1.09 26.91
C GLU A 3 -7.80 1.89 27.71
N GLU A 4 -7.91 1.61 29.01
CA GLU A 4 -8.78 2.32 29.96
C GLU A 4 -8.40 3.81 30.10
N LEU A 5 -7.10 4.13 30.08
CA LEU A 5 -6.63 5.51 30.15
C LEU A 5 -6.99 6.26 28.87
N CYS A 6 -6.94 5.60 27.71
CA CYS A 6 -7.23 6.24 26.44
C CYS A 6 -8.66 6.79 26.40
N LEU A 7 -9.65 6.03 26.88
CA LEU A 7 -11.05 6.47 26.92
C LEU A 7 -11.27 7.66 27.88
N GLN A 8 -10.55 7.68 29.00
CA GLN A 8 -10.64 8.76 29.98
C GLN A 8 -10.15 10.10 29.41
N TYR A 9 -9.06 10.08 28.63
CA TYR A 9 -8.45 11.31 28.09
C TYR A 9 -9.04 11.76 26.75
N ALA A 10 -9.66 10.86 25.98
CA ALA A 10 -10.19 11.14 24.65
C ALA A 10 -11.07 12.40 24.53
N PRO A 11 -11.99 12.71 25.48
CA PRO A 11 -12.89 13.85 25.36
C PRO A 11 -12.17 15.20 25.35
N ALA A 12 -11.00 15.28 26.00
CA ALA A 12 -10.21 16.51 26.05
C ALA A 12 -9.66 16.94 24.66
N PHE A 13 -9.63 16.01 23.71
CA PHE A 13 -9.17 16.27 22.35
C PHE A 13 -10.31 16.53 21.36
N LEU A 14 -11.57 16.39 21.79
CA LEU A 14 -12.73 16.66 20.95
C LEU A 14 -13.09 18.14 21.00
N LYS A 15 -13.30 18.74 19.82
CA LYS A 15 -13.68 20.14 19.69
C LYS A 15 -15.11 20.25 19.18
N GLU A 16 -15.82 21.27 19.67
CA GLU A 16 -17.14 21.69 19.17
C GLU A 16 -18.12 20.53 18.97
N TYR A 17 -18.46 20.22 17.71
CA TYR A 17 -19.41 19.20 17.32
C TYR A 17 -18.97 17.78 17.73
N GLY A 18 -17.66 17.52 17.76
CA GLY A 18 -17.10 16.26 18.26
C GLY A 18 -17.34 16.07 19.76
N TYR A 19 -17.20 17.15 20.54
CA TYR A 19 -17.44 17.09 21.99
C TYR A 19 -18.93 16.96 22.31
N LYS A 20 -19.79 17.67 21.56
CA LYS A 20 -21.26 17.55 21.69
C LYS A 20 -21.73 16.11 21.42
N TRP A 21 -21.27 15.51 20.34
CA TRP A 21 -21.56 14.11 20.03
C TRP A 21 -21.11 13.17 21.14
N TRP A 22 -19.91 13.38 21.70
CA TRP A 22 -19.42 12.56 22.80
C TRP A 22 -20.35 12.63 24.02
N ILE A 23 -20.82 13.82 24.41
CA ILE A 23 -21.76 13.96 25.54
C ILE A 23 -23.04 13.15 25.31
N GLU A 24 -23.56 13.18 24.08
CA GLU A 24 -24.79 12.48 23.68
C GLU A 24 -24.61 10.95 23.63
N ASN A 25 -23.40 10.46 23.35
CA ASN A 25 -23.14 9.05 23.08
C ASN A 25 -22.34 8.31 24.17
N LYS A 26 -21.70 9.03 25.11
CA LYS A 26 -20.81 8.44 26.14
C LYS A 26 -21.46 7.35 26.99
N ALA A 27 -22.78 7.40 27.20
CA ALA A 27 -23.51 6.38 27.96
C ALA A 27 -23.46 4.99 27.31
N HIS A 28 -23.25 4.94 25.98
CA HIS A 28 -23.17 3.71 25.19
C HIS A 28 -21.72 3.28 24.89
N ILE A 29 -20.72 4.05 25.31
CA ILE A 29 -19.30 3.83 25.00
C ILE A 29 -18.59 3.30 26.25
N GLN A 30 -18.50 1.98 26.36
CA GLN A 30 -17.94 1.32 27.55
C GLN A 30 -16.43 1.08 27.49
N ASN A 31 -15.83 1.09 26.30
CA ASN A 31 -14.41 0.83 26.13
C ASN A 31 -13.84 1.59 24.92
N TRP A 32 -12.51 1.64 24.87
CA TRP A 32 -11.76 2.34 23.82
C TRP A 32 -12.02 1.80 22.41
N SER A 33 -12.31 0.51 22.27
CA SER A 33 -12.63 -0.11 20.98
C SER A 33 -13.94 0.44 20.42
N THR A 34 -15.00 0.46 21.25
CA THR A 34 -16.30 1.03 20.89
C THR A 34 -16.20 2.52 20.56
N PHE A 35 -15.41 3.29 21.34
CA PHE A 35 -15.17 4.70 21.07
C PHE A 35 -14.54 4.91 19.68
N LYS A 36 -13.43 4.22 19.40
CA LYS A 36 -12.72 4.34 18.13
C LYS A 36 -13.62 3.98 16.95
N LYS A 37 -14.40 2.92 17.05
CA LYS A 37 -15.33 2.51 15.99
C LYS A 37 -16.35 3.63 15.71
N LEU A 38 -17.03 4.11 16.74
CA LEU A 38 -18.12 5.08 16.59
C LEU A 38 -17.63 6.47 16.18
N ILE A 39 -16.45 6.90 16.65
CA ILE A 39 -15.90 8.20 16.25
C ILE A 39 -15.44 8.20 14.80
N ILE A 40 -14.88 7.09 14.31
CA ILE A 40 -14.54 6.91 12.89
C ILE A 40 -15.82 6.81 12.05
N GLU A 41 -16.85 6.12 12.53
CA GLU A 41 -18.13 6.03 11.81
C GLU A 41 -18.83 7.39 11.69
N ARG A 42 -18.76 8.22 12.74
CA ARG A 42 -19.45 9.52 12.78
C ARG A 42 -18.65 10.65 12.14
N PHE A 43 -17.33 10.68 12.35
CA PHE A 43 -16.44 11.78 11.95
C PHE A 43 -15.28 11.35 11.08
N GLY A 44 -14.99 10.05 11.01
CA GLY A 44 -14.07 9.57 10.00
C GLY A 44 -14.72 9.88 8.66
N GLU A 45 -14.08 10.75 7.91
CA GLU A 45 -14.52 10.94 6.54
C GLU A 45 -14.41 9.57 5.85
N LYS A 46 -15.55 8.97 5.49
CA LYS A 46 -15.58 8.12 4.30
C LYS A 46 -15.41 9.06 3.13
N ASN A 47 -14.21 9.62 2.99
CA ASN A 47 -13.88 10.45 1.86
C ASN A 47 -13.55 9.47 0.73
N GLU A 48 -14.59 8.78 0.25
CA GLU A 48 -14.52 7.85 -0.88
C GLU A 48 -13.79 8.53 -2.05
N TYR A 49 -14.04 9.83 -2.23
CA TYR A 49 -13.29 10.68 -3.13
C TYR A 49 -11.79 10.75 -2.81
N LEU A 50 -11.36 11.06 -1.57
CA LEU A 50 -9.92 11.06 -1.24
C LEU A 50 -9.29 9.66 -1.33
N LEU A 51 -10.01 8.60 -0.95
CA LEU A 51 -9.53 7.22 -1.07
C LEU A 51 -9.36 6.83 -2.54
N GLU A 52 -10.32 7.20 -3.39
CA GLU A 52 -10.22 7.00 -4.83
C GLU A 52 -9.08 7.83 -5.42
N GLN A 53 -8.89 9.08 -4.98
CA GLN A 53 -7.76 9.91 -5.37
C GLN A 53 -6.43 9.28 -4.96
N GLN A 54 -6.30 8.81 -3.72
CA GLN A 54 -5.11 8.10 -3.23
C GLN A 54 -4.83 6.85 -4.07
N LEU A 55 -5.85 6.04 -4.32
CA LEU A 55 -5.75 4.83 -5.14
C LEU A 55 -5.33 5.15 -6.59
N ASN A 56 -5.84 6.23 -7.18
CA ASN A 56 -5.49 6.65 -8.54
C ASN A 56 -4.07 7.22 -8.65
N HIS A 57 -3.61 7.91 -7.60
CA HIS A 57 -2.29 8.54 -7.53
C HIS A 57 -1.18 7.59 -7.04
N ARG A 58 -1.53 6.46 -6.43
CA ARG A 58 -0.54 5.49 -5.97
C ARG A 58 0.23 4.87 -7.14
N LYS A 59 1.52 5.20 -7.22
CA LYS A 59 2.48 4.63 -8.18
C LYS A 59 3.57 3.86 -7.43
N GLN A 60 4.04 2.75 -8.02
CA GLN A 60 5.19 2.01 -7.55
C GLN A 60 6.42 2.93 -7.61
N GLN A 61 7.13 3.05 -6.50
CA GLN A 61 8.35 3.85 -6.45
C GLN A 61 9.51 3.13 -7.18
N PRO A 62 10.54 3.85 -7.69
CA PRO A 62 11.62 3.23 -8.47
C PRO A 62 12.30 2.04 -7.77
N ASN A 63 12.53 2.15 -6.47
CA ASN A 63 13.21 1.13 -5.65
C ASN A 63 12.25 0.33 -4.77
N GLU A 64 10.94 0.48 -4.99
CA GLU A 64 9.94 -0.26 -4.23
C GLU A 64 9.75 -1.67 -4.80
N PRO A 65 9.91 -2.73 -3.98
CA PRO A 65 9.61 -4.09 -4.39
C PRO A 65 8.15 -4.25 -4.81
N ILE A 66 7.88 -5.02 -5.87
CA ILE A 66 6.51 -5.22 -6.37
C ILE A 66 5.57 -5.76 -5.30
N ILE A 67 6.07 -6.61 -4.40
CA ILE A 67 5.26 -7.21 -3.33
C ILE A 67 4.72 -6.17 -2.35
N GLN A 68 5.52 -5.14 -2.04
CA GLN A 68 5.09 -4.04 -1.17
C GLN A 68 4.01 -3.21 -1.88
N TYR A 69 4.29 -2.78 -3.12
CA TYR A 69 3.34 -2.04 -3.94
C TYR A 69 2.00 -2.79 -4.07
N TYR A 70 2.06 -4.10 -4.29
CA TYR A 70 0.90 -4.96 -4.46
C TYR A 70 -0.01 -4.97 -3.22
N TYR A 71 0.55 -5.22 -2.03
CA TYR A 71 -0.25 -5.30 -0.81
C TYR A 71 -0.83 -3.93 -0.42
N ASP A 72 -0.05 -2.86 -0.57
CA ASP A 72 -0.54 -1.49 -0.35
C ASP A 72 -1.72 -1.17 -1.29
N MET A 73 -1.61 -1.55 -2.57
CA MET A 73 -2.69 -1.34 -3.54
C MET A 73 -3.93 -2.17 -3.22
N LEU A 74 -3.78 -3.43 -2.80
CA LEU A 74 -4.93 -4.24 -2.40
C LEU A 74 -5.62 -3.70 -1.15
N GLU A 75 -4.87 -3.19 -0.18
CA GLU A 75 -5.42 -2.52 0.99
C GLU A 75 -6.21 -1.27 0.59
N LEU A 76 -5.66 -0.44 -0.30
CA LEU A 76 -6.36 0.74 -0.83
C LEU A 76 -7.60 0.37 -1.64
N CYS A 77 -7.53 -0.68 -2.47
CA CYS A 77 -8.68 -1.22 -3.18
C CYS A 77 -9.79 -1.61 -2.21
N GLY A 78 -9.48 -2.38 -1.16
CA GLY A 78 -10.46 -2.82 -0.16
C GLY A 78 -11.04 -1.69 0.69
N LYS A 79 -10.25 -0.63 0.97
CA LYS A 79 -10.74 0.58 1.63
C LYS A 79 -11.66 1.42 0.75
N CYS A 80 -11.35 1.51 -0.54
CA CYS A 80 -12.11 2.30 -1.51
C CYS A 80 -13.42 1.60 -1.91
N ASP A 81 -13.36 0.30 -2.18
CA ASP A 81 -14.50 -0.52 -2.60
C ASP A 81 -14.21 -1.99 -2.19
N PRO A 82 -14.83 -2.48 -1.10
CA PRO A 82 -14.68 -3.86 -0.65
C PRO A 82 -15.04 -4.91 -1.71
N ASP A 83 -15.99 -4.59 -2.58
CA ASP A 83 -16.53 -5.48 -3.62
C ASP A 83 -15.85 -5.28 -4.99
N MET A 84 -14.75 -4.52 -5.02
CA MET A 84 -14.00 -4.25 -6.25
C MET A 84 -13.57 -5.54 -6.93
N SER A 85 -14.00 -5.73 -8.17
CA SER A 85 -13.69 -6.93 -8.96
C SER A 85 -12.20 -7.10 -9.20
N ASP A 86 -11.75 -8.35 -9.38
CA ASP A 86 -10.37 -8.67 -9.73
C ASP A 86 -9.87 -7.91 -10.95
N ARG A 87 -10.70 -7.78 -11.99
CA ARG A 87 -10.37 -7.02 -13.19
C ARG A 87 -10.10 -5.53 -12.88
N GLN A 88 -10.87 -4.92 -11.99
CA GLN A 88 -10.65 -3.53 -11.57
C GLN A 88 -9.36 -3.41 -10.74
N ARG A 89 -9.12 -4.34 -9.81
CA ARG A 89 -7.88 -4.38 -9.00
C ARG A 89 -6.64 -4.51 -9.88
N ILE A 90 -6.65 -5.44 -10.83
CA ILE A 90 -5.56 -5.63 -11.81
C ILE A 90 -5.34 -4.36 -12.63
N ARG A 91 -6.41 -3.69 -13.10
CA ARG A 91 -6.28 -2.43 -13.83
C ARG A 91 -5.62 -1.33 -12.96
N LYS A 92 -6.00 -1.21 -11.69
CA LYS A 92 -5.41 -0.24 -10.76
C LYS A 92 -3.93 -0.55 -10.51
N LEU A 93 -3.57 -1.82 -10.31
CA LEU A 93 -2.19 -2.30 -10.19
C LEU A 93 -1.36 -1.98 -11.44
N MET A 94 -1.87 -2.27 -12.64
CA MET A 94 -1.19 -1.97 -13.90
C MET A 94 -0.95 -0.46 -14.08
N ASN A 95 -1.94 0.38 -13.74
CA ASN A 95 -1.85 1.82 -13.90
C ASN A 95 -0.80 2.50 -13.01
N GLY A 96 -0.46 1.88 -11.89
CA GLY A 96 0.56 2.40 -10.98
C GLY A 96 1.92 1.72 -11.08
N LEU A 97 2.02 0.65 -11.88
CA LEU A 97 3.25 -0.11 -12.05
C LEU A 97 4.38 0.75 -12.64
N ARG A 98 5.62 0.54 -12.19
CA ARG A 98 6.77 1.27 -12.76
C ARG A 98 6.96 0.90 -14.23
N LEU A 99 7.46 1.84 -15.02
CA LEU A 99 7.49 1.71 -16.49
C LEU A 99 8.22 0.45 -16.98
N SER A 100 9.35 0.07 -16.37
CA SER A 100 10.11 -1.12 -16.77
C SER A 100 9.31 -2.40 -16.60
N LEU A 101 8.62 -2.57 -15.48
CA LEU A 101 7.74 -3.71 -15.24
C LEU A 101 6.46 -3.65 -16.09
N TYR A 102 5.89 -2.47 -16.30
CA TYR A 102 4.69 -2.29 -17.13
C TYR A 102 4.90 -2.75 -18.58
N GLN A 103 6.05 -2.41 -19.18
CA GLN A 103 6.40 -2.80 -20.55
C GLN A 103 6.40 -4.31 -20.76
N GLU A 104 6.83 -5.07 -19.75
CA GLU A 104 6.81 -6.52 -19.80
C GLU A 104 5.46 -7.09 -19.37
N ALA A 105 4.84 -6.52 -18.34
CA ALA A 105 3.58 -7.00 -17.78
C ALA A 105 2.39 -6.88 -18.75
N ILE A 106 2.38 -5.88 -19.63
CA ILE A 106 1.28 -5.69 -20.61
C ILE A 106 1.21 -6.79 -21.67
N LYS A 107 2.28 -7.59 -21.83
CA LYS A 107 2.34 -8.69 -22.81
C LYS A 107 1.58 -9.93 -22.36
N ASP A 108 1.16 -9.98 -21.10
CA ASP A 108 0.47 -11.12 -20.50
C ASP A 108 -0.95 -10.72 -20.05
N THR A 109 -1.79 -11.72 -19.77
CA THR A 109 -3.10 -11.55 -19.17
C THR A 109 -3.12 -12.09 -17.74
N TYR A 110 -4.02 -11.55 -16.93
CA TYR A 110 -4.12 -11.88 -15.51
C TYR A 110 -5.60 -12.09 -15.19
N ALA A 111 -5.94 -13.27 -14.67
CA ALA A 111 -7.30 -13.56 -14.21
C ALA A 111 -7.54 -13.04 -12.79
N THR A 112 -6.51 -13.10 -11.93
CA THR A 112 -6.60 -12.69 -10.52
C THR A 112 -5.42 -11.79 -10.11
N PRO A 113 -5.57 -10.95 -9.07
CA PRO A 113 -4.46 -10.20 -8.50
C PRO A 113 -3.30 -11.08 -8.04
N SER A 114 -3.55 -12.30 -7.56
CA SER A 114 -2.49 -13.22 -7.13
C SER A 114 -1.65 -13.73 -8.31
N GLU A 115 -2.31 -14.03 -9.43
CA GLU A 115 -1.62 -14.38 -10.68
C GLU A 115 -0.78 -13.20 -11.18
N PHE A 116 -1.34 -11.98 -11.12
CA PHE A 116 -0.60 -10.75 -11.42
C PHE A 116 0.68 -10.64 -10.58
N LEU A 117 0.58 -10.76 -9.25
CA LEU A 117 1.75 -10.67 -8.38
C LEU A 117 2.81 -11.72 -8.76
N SER A 118 2.41 -12.97 -8.92
CA SER A 118 3.33 -14.08 -9.20
C SER A 118 4.13 -13.84 -10.50
N LYS A 119 3.44 -13.42 -11.56
CA LYS A 119 4.06 -13.15 -12.86
C LYS A 119 4.94 -11.90 -12.83
N VAL A 120 4.48 -10.80 -12.25
CA VAL A 120 5.24 -9.54 -12.21
C VAL A 120 6.44 -9.63 -11.25
N GLN A 121 6.34 -10.38 -10.16
CA GLN A 121 7.47 -10.67 -9.28
C GLN A 121 8.57 -11.47 -9.97
N ARG A 122 8.20 -12.41 -10.85
CA ARG A 122 9.18 -13.08 -11.71
C ARG A 122 9.90 -12.09 -12.64
N LEU A 123 9.17 -11.12 -13.21
CA LEU A 123 9.76 -10.08 -14.06
C LEU A 123 10.74 -9.19 -13.28
N GLU A 124 10.36 -8.77 -12.06
CA GLU A 124 11.25 -7.99 -11.18
C GLU A 124 12.54 -8.74 -10.83
N ASN A 125 12.43 -10.04 -10.56
CA ASN A 125 13.60 -10.89 -10.30
C ASN A 125 14.52 -11.00 -11.53
N ILE A 126 13.95 -11.12 -12.73
CA ILE A 126 14.72 -11.15 -13.98
C ILE A 126 15.44 -9.83 -14.21
N GLU A 127 14.75 -8.69 -14.05
CA GLU A 127 15.34 -7.35 -14.15
C GLU A 127 16.53 -7.21 -13.18
N LYS A 128 16.36 -7.61 -11.92
CA LYS A 128 17.45 -7.62 -10.91
C LYS A 128 18.65 -8.49 -11.32
N LEU A 129 18.40 -9.68 -11.87
CA LEU A 129 19.48 -10.56 -12.35
C LEU A 129 20.21 -9.97 -13.57
N MET A 130 19.49 -9.30 -14.47
CA MET A 130 20.08 -8.61 -15.62
C MET A 130 20.99 -7.47 -15.17
N GLU A 131 20.57 -6.67 -14.19
CA GLU A 131 21.40 -5.60 -13.64
C GLU A 131 22.66 -6.13 -12.96
N LEU A 132 22.57 -7.21 -12.17
CA LEU A 132 23.75 -7.88 -11.59
C LEU A 132 24.71 -8.39 -12.66
N ARG A 133 24.19 -8.93 -13.78
CA ARG A 133 25.00 -9.39 -14.91
C ARG A 133 25.69 -8.23 -15.64
N LYS A 134 25.01 -7.10 -15.83
CA LYS A 134 25.63 -5.91 -16.42
C LYS A 134 26.77 -5.40 -15.53
N ALA A 135 26.50 -5.25 -14.24
CA ALA A 135 27.50 -4.81 -13.27
C ALA A 135 28.72 -5.73 -13.20
N SER A 136 28.56 -7.05 -13.35
CA SER A 136 29.69 -7.99 -13.37
C SER A 136 30.48 -7.96 -14.68
N MET A 137 29.85 -7.59 -15.80
CA MET A 137 30.52 -7.37 -17.09
C MET A 137 31.28 -6.04 -17.13
N GLU A 138 30.88 -5.05 -16.33
CA GLU A 138 31.52 -3.72 -16.21
C GLU A 138 32.73 -3.69 -15.26
N ILE A 139 33.20 -4.83 -14.75
CA ILE A 139 34.49 -4.94 -14.06
C ILE A 139 35.56 -5.52 -15.01
N PRO A 140 36.24 -4.70 -15.85
CA PRO A 140 37.47 -5.12 -16.49
C PRO A 140 38.59 -5.34 -15.46
N GLY A 141 39.10 -6.56 -15.34
CA GLY A 141 40.55 -6.80 -15.15
C GLY A 141 41.21 -6.45 -13.80
N SER A 142 40.52 -6.41 -12.66
CA SER A 142 41.17 -6.12 -11.36
C SER A 142 42.04 -7.25 -10.77
N TRP A 143 42.21 -8.39 -11.46
CA TRP A 143 43.14 -9.44 -11.03
C TRP A 143 44.54 -9.33 -11.65
N ALA A 144 44.75 -8.47 -12.66
CA ALA A 144 46.01 -8.42 -13.42
C ALA A 144 47.15 -7.62 -12.76
N THR A 145 46.94 -6.96 -11.61
CA THR A 145 47.95 -6.07 -10.99
C THR A 145 48.50 -6.52 -9.64
N ILE A 146 48.09 -7.68 -9.10
CA ILE A 146 48.58 -8.13 -7.77
C ILE A 146 49.73 -9.16 -7.85
N ASN A 147 49.95 -9.84 -8.98
CA ASN A 147 50.98 -10.88 -9.11
C ASN A 147 52.22 -10.45 -9.92
N ASN A 148 52.79 -9.28 -9.63
CA ASN A 148 54.17 -9.00 -10.07
C ASN A 148 54.87 -8.02 -9.10
N ARG A 149 55.34 -8.53 -7.97
CA ARG A 149 56.39 -7.92 -7.15
C ARG A 149 57.15 -8.97 -6.37
#